data_AF-A0A258A7V8-F1
#
_entry.id   AF-A0A258A7V8-F1
#
_cell.length_a   1.000
_cell.length_b   1.000
_cell.length_c   1.000
_cell.angle_alpha   90.00
_cell.angle_beta   90.00
_cell.angle_gamma   90.00
#
_symmetry.space_group_name_H-M   'P 1'
#
loop_
_entity.id
_entity.type
_entity.pdbx_description
1 polymer ?
#
loop_
_entity_poly.entity_id
_entity_poly.type
_entity_poly.pdbx_seq_one_letter_code
_entity_poly.pdbx_strand_id
1 'polypeptide(L)'
;MATALHPAATHHLPPFVTAPGETDTLFFIACALIVGAVLGVGLLFLHLHTLPERMAHKAHKLQFEIVAVLGLLALFTHMHIFWVIGLILALIEIPDFWNPLRRMAGALEKIAGMPPEEPAERPMDPPPLEPAADPDTVKGEPSHA
;
A
#
# COMPACT_ATOMS: atom_id res chain seq x y z
N MET A 1 45.02 -7.45 52.42
CA MET A 1 44.29 -8.02 53.57
C MET A 1 42.86 -8.23 53.12
N ALA A 2 42.43 -9.48 52.88
CA ALA A 2 41.05 -9.77 52.52
C ALA A 2 40.16 -9.50 53.75
N THR A 3 39.19 -8.60 53.61
CA THR A 3 38.17 -8.31 54.62
C THR A 3 37.39 -9.59 54.91
N ALA A 4 37.33 -10.01 56.17
CA ALA A 4 36.56 -11.17 56.58
C ALA A 4 35.09 -10.97 56.19
N LEU A 5 34.59 -11.81 55.28
CA LEU A 5 33.19 -11.77 54.85
C LEU A 5 32.29 -12.02 56.06
N HIS A 6 31.23 -11.23 56.16
CA HIS A 6 30.27 -11.34 57.26
C HIS A 6 29.67 -12.76 57.31
N PRO A 7 29.56 -13.42 58.47
CA PRO A 7 29.13 -14.82 58.56
C PRO A 7 27.70 -15.08 58.05
N ALA A 8 26.87 -14.04 57.92
CA ALA A 8 25.55 -14.14 57.28
C ALA A 8 25.59 -13.93 55.75
N ALA A 9 26.76 -13.70 55.14
CA ALA A 9 26.90 -13.52 53.70
C ALA A 9 26.83 -14.86 52.97
N THR A 10 25.90 -14.94 52.02
CA THR A 10 25.73 -16.08 51.12
C THR A 10 27.00 -16.32 50.31
N HIS A 11 27.54 -17.55 50.36
CA HIS A 11 28.78 -17.94 49.69
C HIS A 11 28.67 -18.15 48.17
N HIS A 12 27.46 -18.07 47.61
CA HIS A 12 27.24 -18.15 46.18
C HIS A 12 26.48 -16.90 45.72
N LEU A 13 26.99 -16.29 44.64
CA LEU A 13 26.24 -15.29 43.91
C LEU A 13 25.28 -15.99 42.95
N PRO A 14 24.08 -15.43 42.71
CA PRO A 14 23.21 -15.93 41.66
C PRO A 14 23.94 -15.91 40.30
N PRO A 15 23.67 -16.88 39.42
CA PRO A 15 24.42 -17.08 38.18
C PRO A 15 24.30 -15.92 37.18
N PHE A 16 23.37 -14.99 37.40
CA PHE A 16 23.16 -13.80 36.58
C PHE A 16 23.91 -12.55 37.07
N VAL A 17 24.61 -12.63 38.20
CA VAL A 17 25.45 -11.55 38.73
C VAL A 17 26.89 -11.80 38.29
N THR A 18 27.42 -10.92 37.44
CA THR A 18 28.78 -11.06 36.90
C THR A 18 29.84 -10.44 37.80
N ALA A 19 31.00 -11.10 37.91
CA ALA A 19 32.11 -10.61 38.72
C ALA A 19 32.82 -9.40 38.09
N PRO A 20 33.55 -8.58 38.87
CA PRO A 20 34.30 -7.44 38.33
C PRO A 20 35.34 -7.88 37.30
N GLY A 21 35.30 -7.32 36.09
CA GLY A 21 36.21 -7.66 35.00
C GLY A 21 35.72 -8.78 34.06
N GLU A 22 34.58 -9.39 34.35
CA GLU A 22 33.92 -10.36 33.46
C GLU A 22 32.85 -9.70 32.58
N THR A 23 32.40 -10.45 31.56
CA THR A 23 31.41 -9.98 30.59
C THR A 23 30.00 -10.13 31.15
N ASP A 24 29.26 -9.01 31.27
CA ASP A 24 27.87 -9.00 31.72
C ASP A 24 26.93 -9.62 30.66
N THR A 25 26.63 -10.90 30.83
CA THR A 25 25.80 -11.67 29.88
C THR A 25 24.35 -11.14 29.84
N LEU A 26 23.80 -10.70 30.97
CA LEU A 26 22.44 -10.14 31.00
C LEU A 26 22.39 -8.81 30.25
N PHE A 27 23.42 -7.97 30.39
CA PHE A 27 23.53 -6.73 29.64
C PHE A 27 23.52 -6.98 28.13
N PHE A 28 24.29 -7.96 27.63
CA PHE A 28 24.27 -8.30 26.20
C PHE A 28 22.92 -8.84 25.73
N ILE A 29 22.26 -9.70 26.52
CA ILE A 29 20.92 -10.19 26.21
C ILE A 29 19.92 -9.02 26.17
N ALA A 30 19.97 -8.11 27.14
CA ALA A 30 19.12 -6.92 27.17
C ALA A 30 19.38 -6.01 25.97
N CYS A 31 20.64 -5.76 25.61
CA CYS A 31 21.00 -5.02 24.40
C CYS A 31 20.44 -5.69 23.14
N ALA A 32 20.63 -7.00 22.98
CA ALA A 32 20.10 -7.73 21.84
C ALA A 32 18.57 -7.68 21.78
N LEU A 33 17.90 -7.81 22.92
CA LEU A 33 16.44 -7.70 23.03
C LEU A 33 15.98 -6.30 22.63
N ILE A 34 16.60 -5.24 23.16
CA ILE A 34 16.23 -3.85 22.84
C ILE A 34 16.43 -3.59 21.35
N VAL A 35 17.57 -3.98 20.78
CA VAL A 35 17.82 -3.84 19.34
C VAL A 35 16.77 -4.59 18.53
N GLY A 36 16.51 -5.85 18.87
CA GLY A 36 15.48 -6.67 18.22
C GLY A 36 14.07 -6.07 18.35
N ALA A 37 13.72 -5.53 19.52
CA ALA A 37 12.44 -4.90 19.77
C ALA A 37 12.28 -3.60 18.98
N VAL A 38 13.31 -2.74 18.94
CA VAL A 38 13.29 -1.50 18.15
C VAL A 38 13.15 -1.81 16.67
N LEU A 39 13.92 -2.77 16.14
CA LEU A 39 13.82 -3.19 14.75
C LEU A 39 12.46 -3.84 14.45
N GLY A 40 11.99 -4.73 15.33
CA GLY A 40 10.71 -5.43 15.17
C GLY A 40 9.52 -4.47 15.20
N VAL A 41 9.46 -3.59 16.19
CA VAL A 41 8.40 -2.57 16.31
C VAL A 41 8.52 -1.55 15.18
N GLY A 42 9.72 -1.13 14.80
CA GLY A 42 9.94 -0.24 13.67
C GLY A 42 9.46 -0.84 12.35
N LEU A 43 9.78 -2.10 12.09
CA LEU A 43 9.33 -2.80 10.89
C LEU A 43 7.81 -3.01 10.89
N LEU A 44 7.22 -3.37 12.04
CA LEU A 44 5.77 -3.45 12.21
C LEU A 44 5.10 -2.10 11.97
N PHE A 45 5.67 -1.02 12.50
CA PHE A 45 5.17 0.34 12.31
C PHE A 45 5.14 0.75 10.84
N LEU A 46 6.26 0.54 10.12
CA LEU A 46 6.35 0.81 8.69
C LEU A 46 5.40 -0.08 7.88
N HIS A 47 5.25 -1.35 8.27
CA HIS A 47 4.32 -2.26 7.63
C HIS A 47 2.86 -1.81 7.82
N LEU A 48 2.45 -1.48 9.05
CA LEU A 48 1.10 -1.01 9.35
C LEU A 48 0.78 0.30 8.60
N HIS A 49 1.75 1.22 8.47
CA HIS A 49 1.56 2.48 7.74
C HIS A 49 1.40 2.31 6.22
N THR A 50 1.91 1.22 5.64
CA THR A 50 1.76 0.91 4.21
C THR A 50 0.51 0.05 3.90
N LEU A 51 -0.18 -0.48 4.92
CA LEU A 51 -1.42 -1.23 4.73
C LEU A 51 -2.55 -0.42 4.07
N PRO A 52 -2.84 0.84 4.47
CA PRO A 52 -3.87 1.63 3.82
C PRO A 52 -3.66 1.74 2.30
N GLU A 53 -2.41 1.94 1.87
CA GLU A 53 -2.03 2.01 0.45
C GLU A 53 -2.29 0.70 -0.30
N ARG A 54 -1.87 -0.44 0.26
CA ARG A 54 -2.09 -1.76 -0.37
C ARG A 54 -3.57 -2.15 -0.41
N MET A 55 -4.37 -1.72 0.56
CA MET A 55 -5.79 -2.04 0.60
C MET A 55 -6.60 -1.18 -0.37
N ALA A 56 -6.26 0.11 -0.50
CA ALA A 56 -6.94 1.03 -1.43
C ALA A 56 -6.62 0.75 -2.91
N HIS A 57 -5.58 -0.04 -3.23
CA HIS A 57 -5.30 -0.49 -4.60
C HIS A 57 -6.44 -1.29 -5.26
N LYS A 58 -7.31 -1.92 -4.47
CA LYS A 58 -8.50 -2.63 -4.98
C LYS A 58 -9.68 -1.70 -5.23
N ALA A 59 -9.59 -0.44 -4.80
CA ALA A 59 -10.64 0.55 -4.89
C ALA A 59 -10.43 1.54 -6.06
N HIS A 60 -11.36 2.47 -6.24
CA HIS A 60 -11.28 3.49 -7.28
C HIS A 60 -10.00 4.34 -7.20
N LYS A 61 -9.48 4.77 -8.35
CA LYS A 61 -8.24 5.57 -8.50
C LYS A 61 -8.15 6.77 -7.55
N LEU A 62 -9.26 7.46 -7.31
CA LEU A 62 -9.33 8.63 -6.41
C LEU A 62 -9.23 8.24 -4.93
N GLN A 63 -9.84 7.13 -4.52
CA GLN A 63 -9.74 6.61 -3.14
C GLN A 63 -8.31 6.20 -2.82
N PHE A 64 -7.62 5.57 -3.78
CA PHE A 64 -6.21 5.24 -3.66
C PHE A 64 -5.32 6.48 -3.44
N GLU A 65 -5.48 7.52 -4.26
CA GLU A 65 -4.69 8.75 -4.15
C GLU A 65 -4.89 9.44 -2.78
N ILE A 66 -6.14 9.54 -2.31
CA ILE A 66 -6.43 10.16 -1.00
C ILE A 66 -5.81 9.34 0.14
N VAL A 67 -5.99 8.02 0.14
CA VAL A 67 -5.46 7.15 1.20
C VAL A 67 -3.93 7.17 1.22
N ALA A 68 -3.28 7.20 0.06
CA ALA A 68 -1.82 7.32 -0.06
C ALA A 68 -1.30 8.65 0.52
N VAL A 69 -1.96 9.77 0.21
CA VAL A 69 -1.60 11.09 0.77
C VAL A 69 -1.81 11.14 2.29
N LEU A 70 -2.88 10.55 2.81
CA LEU A 70 -3.12 10.46 4.26
C LEU A 70 -2.04 9.63 4.96
N GLY A 71 -1.61 8.51 4.37
CA GLY A 71 -0.51 7.70 4.88
C GLY A 71 0.82 8.46 4.90
N LEU A 72 1.13 9.20 3.83
CA LEU A 72 2.31 10.06 3.75
C LEU A 72 2.28 11.18 4.80
N LEU A 73 1.12 11.83 4.98
CA LEU A 73 0.92 12.85 6.01
C LEU A 73 1.09 12.27 7.42
N ALA A 74 0.57 11.07 7.68
CA ALA A 74 0.75 10.40 8.97
C ALA A 74 2.23 10.16 9.28
N LEU A 75 3.03 9.73 8.30
CA LEU A 75 4.46 9.49 8.45
C LEU A 75 5.24 10.80 8.67
N PHE A 76 4.94 11.83 7.87
CA PHE A 76 5.61 13.12 7.94
C PHE A 76 5.33 13.85 9.27
N THR A 77 4.07 13.80 9.72
CA THR A 77 3.63 14.53 10.93
C THR A 77 3.71 13.72 12.21
N HIS A 78 3.89 12.40 12.13
CA HIS A 78 3.74 11.47 13.26
C HIS A 78 2.35 11.49 13.94
N MET A 79 1.33 12.05 13.29
CA MET A 79 -0.03 12.08 13.81
C MET A 79 -0.80 10.82 13.43
N HIS A 80 -1.00 9.92 14.40
CA HIS A 80 -1.69 8.63 14.20
C HIS A 80 -3.12 8.75 13.67
N ILE A 81 -3.79 9.89 13.89
CA ILE A 81 -5.17 10.11 13.43
C ILE A 81 -5.30 10.01 11.90
N PHE A 82 -4.30 10.48 11.14
CA PHE A 82 -4.32 10.40 9.68
C PHE A 82 -4.20 8.96 9.18
N TRP A 83 -3.38 8.16 9.85
CA TRP A 83 -3.26 6.73 9.55
C TRP A 83 -4.56 5.98 9.87
N VAL A 84 -5.18 6.24 11.04
CA VAL A 84 -6.45 5.63 11.43
C VAL A 84 -7.56 5.99 10.44
N ILE A 85 -7.68 7.27 10.06
CA ILE A 85 -8.65 7.72 9.05
C ILE A 85 -8.37 7.04 7.71
N GLY A 86 -7.10 6.96 7.28
CA GLY A 86 -6.71 6.27 6.06
C GLY A 86 -7.09 4.79 6.06
N LEU A 87 -6.93 4.10 7.19
CA LEU A 87 -7.34 2.70 7.35
C LEU A 87 -8.87 2.54 7.26
N ILE A 88 -9.63 3.40 7.95
CA ILE A 88 -11.11 3.37 7.89
C ILE A 88 -11.59 3.65 6.47
N LEU A 89 -11.01 4.64 5.79
CA LEU A 89 -11.30 4.97 4.41
C LEU A 89 -10.91 3.84 3.44
N ALA A 90 -9.84 3.10 3.70
CA ALA A 90 -9.44 1.97 2.86
C ALA A 90 -10.32 0.73 3.08
N LEU A 91 -10.93 0.60 4.26
CA LEU A 91 -11.77 -0.54 4.62
C LEU A 91 -13.22 -0.41 4.13
N ILE A 92 -13.69 0.82 3.94
CA ILE A 92 -15.00 1.13 3.36
C ILE A 92 -14.80 1.45 1.88
N GLU A 93 -15.42 0.67 0.99
CA GLU A 93 -15.44 1.00 -0.43
C GLU A 93 -16.36 2.21 -0.66
N ILE A 94 -15.79 3.35 -1.05
CA ILE A 94 -16.58 4.54 -1.36
C ILE A 94 -17.08 4.39 -2.81
N PRO A 95 -18.40 4.35 -3.06
CA PRO A 95 -18.92 4.24 -4.41
C PRO A 95 -18.63 5.52 -5.20
N ASP A 96 -18.46 5.38 -6.51
CA ASP A 96 -18.26 6.53 -7.41
C ASP A 96 -19.52 7.41 -7.48
N PHE A 97 -19.54 8.47 -6.68
CA PHE A 97 -20.63 9.45 -6.63
C PHE A 97 -20.59 10.47 -7.78
N TRP A 98 -19.47 10.58 -8.50
CA TRP A 98 -19.33 11.56 -9.58
C TRP A 98 -20.03 11.12 -10.86
N ASN A 99 -19.94 9.82 -11.17
CA ASN A 99 -20.54 9.27 -12.38
C ASN A 99 -22.09 9.45 -12.42
N PRO A 100 -22.86 9.16 -11.35
CA PRO A 100 -24.28 9.49 -11.29
C PRO A 100 -24.58 10.98 -11.44
N LEU A 101 -23.79 11.86 -10.81
CA LEU A 101 -23.96 13.31 -10.88
C LEU A 101 -23.77 13.82 -12.32
N ARG A 102 -22.75 13.32 -13.02
CA ARG A 102 -22.48 13.65 -14.43
C ARG A 102 -23.59 13.19 -15.35
N ARG A 103 -24.21 12.03 -15.06
CA ARG A 103 -25.41 11.54 -15.78
C ARG A 103 -26.62 12.43 -15.53
N MET A 104 -26.81 12.93 -14.31
CA MET A 104 -27.88 13.89 -14.00
C MET A 104 -27.68 15.23 -14.74
N ALA A 105 -26.46 15.74 -14.78
CA ALA A 105 -26.13 16.96 -15.53
C ALA A 105 -26.42 16.80 -17.03
N GLY A 106 -25.97 15.71 -17.65
CA GLY A 106 -26.26 15.44 -19.06
C GLY A 106 -27.75 15.16 -19.35
N ALA A 107 -28.47 14.56 -18.40
CA ALA A 107 -29.93 14.41 -18.51
C ALA A 107 -30.64 15.77 -18.42
N LEU A 108 -30.17 16.67 -17.56
CA LEU A 108 -30.71 18.02 -17.41
C LEU A 108 -30.43 18.89 -18.64
N GLU A 109 -29.22 18.82 -19.20
CA GLU A 109 -28.84 19.49 -20.45
C GLU A 109 -29.73 19.06 -21.62
N LYS A 110 -30.01 17.74 -21.71
CA LYS A 110 -30.92 17.17 -22.70
C LYS A 110 -32.38 17.63 -22.50
N ILE A 111 -32.84 17.78 -21.25
CA ILE A 111 -34.19 18.29 -20.93
C ILE A 111 -34.28 19.81 -21.19
N ALA A 112 -33.20 20.55 -20.95
CA ALA A 112 -33.10 21.99 -21.17
C ALA A 112 -32.96 22.38 -22.64
N GLY A 113 -32.82 21.42 -23.56
CA GLY A 113 -32.69 21.65 -24.99
C GLY A 113 -31.38 22.34 -25.39
N MET A 114 -30.34 22.24 -24.56
CA MET A 114 -29.01 22.70 -24.95
C MET A 114 -28.43 21.76 -26.02
N PRO A 115 -27.73 22.28 -27.04
CA PRO A 115 -27.01 21.44 -28.00
C PRO A 115 -26.07 20.51 -27.22
N PRO A 116 -26.01 19.20 -27.51
CA PRO A 116 -25.09 18.31 -26.80
C PRO A 116 -23.67 18.84 -26.93
N GLU A 117 -23.02 19.15 -25.81
CA GLU A 117 -21.57 19.33 -25.83
C GLU A 117 -20.95 18.01 -26.30
N GLU A 118 -20.38 17.99 -27.51
CA GLU A 118 -19.69 16.81 -28.03
C GLU A 118 -18.63 16.40 -27.00
N PRO A 119 -18.69 15.17 -26.45
CA PRO A 119 -17.67 14.72 -25.51
C PRO A 119 -16.35 14.71 -26.25
N ALA A 120 -15.41 15.57 -25.82
CA ALA A 120 -14.06 15.65 -26.34
C ALA A 120 -13.54 14.24 -26.66
N GLU A 121 -13.23 14.05 -27.95
CA GLU A 121 -12.91 12.77 -28.57
C GLU A 121 -12.10 11.87 -27.64
N ARG A 122 -12.66 10.70 -27.32
CA ARG A 122 -11.80 9.56 -26.98
C ARG A 122 -10.85 9.39 -28.16
N PRO A 123 -9.53 9.21 -27.94
CA PRO A 123 -8.64 8.82 -29.03
C PRO A 123 -9.27 7.60 -29.69
N MET A 124 -9.60 7.71 -30.98
CA MET A 124 -10.08 6.58 -31.77
C MET A 124 -9.05 5.46 -31.63
N ASP A 125 -9.47 4.32 -31.12
CA ASP A 125 -8.78 3.07 -31.43
C ASP A 125 -8.73 2.99 -32.97
N PRO A 126 -7.55 2.78 -33.57
CA PRO A 126 -7.43 2.71 -35.02
C PRO A 126 -8.35 1.60 -35.53
N PRO A 127 -9.05 1.81 -36.67
CA PRO A 127 -10.01 0.86 -37.18
C PRO A 127 -9.33 -0.51 -37.35
N PRO A 128 -10.03 -1.63 -37.06
CA PRO A 128 -9.51 -2.96 -37.36
C PRO A 128 -9.09 -3.00 -38.82
N LEU A 129 -7.81 -3.28 -39.07
CA LEU A 129 -7.30 -3.54 -40.40
C LEU A 129 -8.11 -4.71 -40.97
N GLU A 130 -9.01 -4.44 -41.91
CA GLU A 130 -9.57 -5.48 -42.75
C GLU A 130 -8.39 -6.23 -43.39
N PRO A 131 -8.33 -7.57 -43.29
CA PRO A 131 -7.29 -8.31 -43.96
C PRO A 131 -7.49 -8.10 -45.46
N ALA A 132 -6.49 -7.48 -46.08
CA ALA A 132 -6.42 -7.28 -47.51
C ALA A 132 -6.77 -8.58 -48.23
N ALA A 133 -7.76 -8.51 -49.11
CA ALA A 133 -8.07 -9.59 -50.03
C ALA A 133 -6.78 -9.95 -50.79
N ASP A 134 -6.35 -11.20 -50.59
CA ASP A 134 -5.22 -11.82 -51.25
C ASP A 134 -5.45 -11.83 -52.77
N PRO A 135 -4.59 -11.20 -53.59
CA PRO A 135 -4.74 -11.20 -55.04
C PRO A 135 -4.25 -12.51 -55.71
N ASP A 136 -3.76 -13.51 -54.97
CA ASP A 136 -3.17 -14.74 -55.55
C ASP A 136 -4.11 -15.96 -55.55
N THR A 137 -5.32 -15.81 -56.09
CA THR A 137 -6.13 -16.97 -56.55
C THR A 137 -6.46 -16.89 -58.04
N VAL A 138 -5.45 -16.60 -58.86
CA VAL A 138 -5.43 -17.03 -60.26
C VAL A 138 -4.22 -17.93 -60.43
N LYS A 139 -4.44 -19.26 -60.43
CA LYS A 139 -3.87 -20.21 -61.43
C LYS A 139 -4.11 -21.69 -61.07
N GLY A 140 -4.79 -22.40 -61.97
CA GLY A 140 -4.82 -23.87 -62.10
C GLY A 140 -6.25 -24.38 -62.30
N GLU A 141 -6.67 -25.05 -63.37
CA GLU A 141 -6.06 -25.48 -64.64
C GLU A 141 -7.25 -25.96 -65.56
N PRO A 142 -7.08 -26.61 -66.73
CA PRO A 142 -7.86 -26.34 -67.94
C PRO A 142 -8.92 -27.41 -68.31
N SER A 143 -9.57 -27.17 -69.46
CA SER A 143 -10.20 -28.17 -70.36
C SER A 143 -11.56 -28.74 -69.95
N HIS A 144 -12.60 -28.42 -70.73
CA HIS A 144 -13.59 -29.38 -71.29
C HIS A 144 -14.66 -28.62 -72.09
N ALA A 145 -14.59 -28.71 -73.43
CA ALA A 145 -15.69 -28.92 -74.39
C ALA A 145 -15.20 -28.57 -75.81
#